data_AF-A0A9D1IR46-F1
#
_entry.id   AF-A0A9D1IR46-F1
#
_cell.length_a   1.000
_cell.length_b   1.000
_cell.length_c   1.000
_cell.angle_alpha   90.00
_cell.angle_beta   90.00
_cell.angle_gamma   90.00
#
_symmetry.space_group_name_H-M   'P 1'
#
loop_
_entity.id
_entity.type
_entity.pdbx_description
1 polymer ?
#
loop_
_entity_poly.entity_id
_entity_poly.type
_entity_poly.pdbx_seq_one_letter_code
_entity_poly.pdbx_strand_id
1 'polypeptide(L)'
;MNNSFVRSRITELRLKRGVSEYQMSYDLGHSRGYINNISSGKSLPSMAEFLSICDYFNITPADFFDEGQENPELLAKTFKKFRSLNETDLKLVESLVNRLLVNNEKDK
;
A
#
# COMPACT_ATOMS: atom_id res chain seq x y z
N MET A 1 -7.76 -5.70 -5.75
CA MET A 1 -8.04 -4.40 -5.11
C MET A 1 -9.33 -3.82 -5.70
N ASN A 2 -10.17 -3.14 -4.90
CA ASN A 2 -11.44 -2.56 -5.33
C ASN A 2 -11.64 -1.16 -4.72
N ASN A 3 -12.74 -0.47 -5.02
CA ASN A 3 -13.01 0.88 -4.50
C ASN A 3 -13.00 0.94 -2.95
N SER A 4 -13.36 -0.17 -2.28
CA SER A 4 -13.31 -0.25 -0.83
C SER A 4 -11.89 -0.23 -0.28
N PHE A 5 -10.91 -0.73 -1.04
CA PHE A 5 -9.50 -0.67 -0.66
C PHE A 5 -9.02 0.78 -0.55
N VAL A 6 -9.23 1.58 -1.60
CA VAL A 6 -8.74 2.97 -1.67
C VAL A 6 -9.28 3.81 -0.50
N ARG A 7 -10.58 3.72 -0.20
CA ARG A 7 -11.18 4.45 0.92
C ARG A 7 -10.63 4.00 2.28
N SER A 8 -10.45 2.70 2.48
CA SER A 8 -9.96 2.15 3.74
C SER A 8 -8.51 2.54 3.96
N ARG A 9 -7.69 2.49 2.90
CA ARG A 9 -6.28 2.86 2.94
C ARG A 9 -6.07 4.35 3.22
N ILE A 10 -6.84 5.23 2.58
CA ILE A 10 -6.80 6.68 2.89
C ILE A 10 -7.17 6.93 4.36
N THR A 11 -8.19 6.21 4.86
CA THR A 11 -8.62 6.30 6.26
C THR A 11 -7.51 5.84 7.21
N GLU A 12 -6.91 4.68 6.94
CA GLU A 12 -5.79 4.14 7.72
C GLU A 12 -4.60 5.12 7.77
N LEU A 13 -4.16 5.60 6.61
CA LEU A 13 -3.00 6.50 6.50
C LEU A 13 -3.24 7.83 7.22
N ARG A 14 -4.43 8.45 7.10
CA ARG A 14 -4.71 9.69 7.83
C ARG A 14 -4.76 9.47 9.34
N LEU A 15 -5.32 8.34 9.79
CA LEU A 15 -5.42 8.02 11.22
C LEU A 15 -4.03 7.76 11.81
N LYS A 16 -3.14 7.04 11.10
CA LYS A 16 -1.73 6.87 11.50
C LYS A 16 -0.99 8.21 11.64
N ARG A 17 -1.34 9.21 10.82
CA ARG A 17 -0.80 10.58 10.93
C ARG A 17 -1.58 11.48 11.89
N GLY A 18 -2.65 11.03 12.53
CA GLY A 18 -3.47 11.83 13.45
C GLY A 18 -4.29 12.94 12.78
N VAL A 19 -4.57 12.83 11.49
CA VAL A 19 -5.23 13.88 10.69
C VAL A 19 -6.72 13.59 10.52
N SER A 20 -7.58 14.60 10.69
CA SER A 20 -9.04 14.49 10.43
C SER A 20 -9.36 14.56 8.93
N GLU A 21 -10.52 14.06 8.50
CA GLU A 21 -10.96 14.19 7.09
C GLU A 21 -11.06 15.65 6.64
N TYR A 22 -11.51 16.51 7.55
CA TYR A 22 -11.61 17.94 7.32
C TYR A 22 -10.23 18.57 7.09
N GLN A 23 -9.29 18.31 7.99
CA GLN A 23 -7.93 18.85 7.89
C GLN A 23 -7.26 18.37 6.60
N MET A 24 -7.34 17.07 6.30
CA MET A 24 -6.76 16.52 5.07
C MET A 24 -7.41 17.11 3.80
N SER A 25 -8.71 17.37 3.81
CA SER A 25 -9.38 18.05 2.67
C SER A 25 -8.82 19.45 2.47
N TYR A 26 -8.61 20.20 3.56
CA TYR A 26 -8.05 21.55 3.51
C TYR A 26 -6.59 21.55 3.05
N ASP A 27 -5.77 20.62 3.56
CA ASP A 27 -4.35 20.53 3.21
C ASP A 27 -4.12 20.16 1.73
N LEU A 28 -5.05 19.40 1.14
CA LEU A 28 -5.07 19.09 -0.29
C LEU A 28 -5.68 20.21 -1.15
N GLY A 29 -6.06 21.34 -0.57
CA GLY A 29 -6.64 22.48 -1.29
C GLY A 29 -8.11 22.29 -1.70
N HIS A 30 -8.83 21.36 -1.06
CA HIS A 30 -10.22 21.02 -1.38
C HIS A 30 -11.22 21.55 -0.36
N SER A 31 -12.51 21.52 -0.75
CA SER A 31 -13.61 21.81 0.16
C SER A 31 -13.72 20.79 1.30
N ARG A 32 -14.28 21.22 2.44
CA ARG A 32 -14.43 20.44 3.69
C ARG A 32 -14.91 19.00 3.54
N GLY A 33 -15.74 18.71 2.54
CA GLY A 33 -16.34 17.39 2.35
C GLY A 33 -15.55 16.43 1.46
N TYR A 34 -14.43 16.85 0.87
CA TYR A 34 -13.75 16.08 -0.17
C TYR A 34 -13.28 14.69 0.30
N ILE A 35 -12.47 14.63 1.36
CA ILE A 35 -11.99 13.36 1.90
C ILE A 35 -13.14 12.55 2.51
N ASN A 36 -14.13 13.21 3.10
CA ASN A 36 -15.33 12.52 3.63
C ASN A 36 -16.13 11.83 2.50
N ASN A 37 -16.27 12.46 1.33
CA ASN A 37 -16.95 11.85 0.19
C ASN A 37 -16.17 10.62 -0.33
N ILE A 38 -14.84 10.65 -0.27
CA ILE A 38 -14.00 9.50 -0.64
C ILE A 38 -14.09 8.38 0.42
N SER A 39 -13.91 8.71 1.70
CA SER A 39 -13.92 7.72 2.79
C SER A 39 -15.29 7.04 2.95
N SER A 40 -16.38 7.79 2.74
CA SER A 40 -17.75 7.27 2.74
C SER A 40 -18.13 6.51 1.46
N GLY A 41 -17.30 6.58 0.41
CA GLY A 41 -17.52 5.88 -0.86
C GLY A 41 -18.49 6.56 -1.82
N LYS A 42 -18.84 7.84 -1.60
CA LYS A 42 -19.64 8.64 -2.53
C LYS A 42 -18.89 8.97 -3.81
N SER A 43 -17.57 9.07 -3.74
CA SER A 43 -16.70 9.36 -4.87
C SER A 43 -15.37 8.63 -4.75
N LEU A 44 -14.65 8.51 -5.87
CA LEU A 44 -13.23 8.17 -5.89
C LEU A 44 -12.41 9.42 -6.22
N PRO A 45 -11.15 9.51 -5.75
CA PRO A 45 -10.23 10.50 -6.29
C PRO A 45 -10.02 10.25 -7.79
N SER A 46 -9.82 11.33 -8.56
CA SER A 46 -9.27 11.20 -9.91
C SER A 46 -7.83 10.65 -9.83
N MET A 47 -7.25 10.23 -10.96
CA MET A 47 -5.86 9.77 -10.93
C MET A 47 -4.88 10.88 -10.50
N ALA A 48 -5.12 12.13 -10.90
CA ALA A 48 -4.30 13.25 -10.47
C ALA A 48 -4.41 13.49 -8.95
N GLU A 49 -5.63 13.45 -8.42
CA GLU A 49 -5.86 13.58 -6.98
C GLU A 49 -5.28 12.41 -6.18
N PHE A 50 -5.32 11.20 -6.73
CA PHE A 50 -4.67 10.05 -6.12
C PHE A 50 -3.16 10.25 -5.99
N LEU A 51 -2.50 10.81 -7.00
CA LEU A 51 -1.07 11.16 -6.92
C LEU A 51 -0.83 12.25 -5.85
N SER A 52 -1.66 13.30 -5.82
CA SER A 52 -1.60 14.32 -4.77
C SER A 52 -1.78 13.74 -3.36
N ILE A 53 -2.66 12.75 -3.20
CA ILE A 53 -2.84 12.03 -1.94
C ILE A 53 -1.59 11.21 -1.58
N CYS A 54 -0.93 10.58 -2.54
CA CYS A 54 0.33 9.87 -2.32
C CYS A 54 1.43 10.84 -1.88
N ASP A 55 1.56 11.97 -2.55
CA ASP A 55 2.52 13.04 -2.22
C ASP A 55 2.26 13.61 -0.83
N TYR A 56 0.99 13.87 -0.50
CA TYR A 56 0.56 14.29 0.84
C TYR A 56 1.05 13.32 1.91
N PHE A 57 0.98 12.01 1.65
CA PHE A 57 1.48 10.97 2.55
C PHE A 57 2.97 10.65 2.43
N ASN A 58 3.72 11.34 1.56
CA ASN A 58 5.13 11.07 1.27
C ASN A 58 5.39 9.59 0.93
N ILE A 59 4.47 8.97 0.19
CA ILE A 59 4.56 7.58 -0.26
C ILE A 59 4.44 7.50 -1.78
N THR A 60 4.96 6.43 -2.38
CA THR A 60 4.71 6.16 -3.80
C THR A 60 3.33 5.50 -3.98
N PRO A 61 2.77 5.49 -5.19
CA PRO A 61 1.58 4.69 -5.50
C PRO A 61 1.76 3.21 -5.15
N ALA A 62 2.97 2.65 -5.33
CA ALA A 62 3.25 1.26 -4.98
C ALA A 62 3.10 1.03 -3.46
N ASP A 63 3.65 1.92 -2.64
CA ASP A 63 3.52 1.86 -1.17
C ASP A 63 2.07 2.07 -0.70
N PHE A 64 1.29 2.88 -1.43
CA PHE A 64 -0.14 3.06 -1.14
C PHE A 64 -0.87 1.72 -1.26
N PHE A 65 -0.60 0.96 -2.32
CA PHE A 65 -1.19 -0.36 -2.58
C PHE A 65 -0.52 -1.51 -1.82
N ASP A 66 0.57 -1.24 -1.11
CA ASP A 66 1.23 -2.25 -0.29
C ASP A 66 0.56 -2.38 1.08
N GLU A 67 -0.15 -3.49 1.31
CA GLU A 67 -1.02 -3.75 2.47
C GLU A 67 -0.31 -3.93 3.82
N GLY A 68 0.96 -3.51 3.92
CA GLY A 68 1.75 -3.67 5.13
C GLY A 68 2.38 -5.04 5.18
N GLN A 69 3.33 -5.28 4.27
CA GLN A 69 4.25 -6.39 4.44
C GLN A 69 5.00 -6.24 5.77
N GLU A 70 5.12 -7.32 6.54
CA GLU A 70 6.09 -7.35 7.62
C GLU A 70 7.49 -7.20 7.02
N ASN A 71 8.27 -6.23 7.52
CA ASN A 71 9.64 -5.94 7.07
C ASN A 71 9.75 -5.44 5.59
N PRO A 72 9.10 -4.33 5.23
CA PRO A 72 9.07 -3.83 3.84
C PRO A 72 10.46 -3.50 3.29
N GLU A 73 11.37 -3.02 4.12
CA GLU A 73 12.75 -2.73 3.72
C GLU A 73 13.53 -4.00 3.33
N LEU A 74 13.35 -5.09 4.10
CA LEU A 74 13.99 -6.36 3.81
C LEU A 74 13.47 -6.94 2.51
N LEU A 75 12.16 -6.90 2.30
CA LEU A 75 11.53 -7.38 1.06
C LEU A 75 11.98 -6.56 -0.14
N ALA A 76 11.97 -5.22 -0.06
CA ALA A 76 12.43 -4.36 -1.14
C ALA A 76 13.90 -4.64 -1.52
N LYS A 77 14.79 -4.75 -0.52
CA LYS A 77 16.20 -5.11 -0.74
C LYS A 77 16.34 -6.50 -1.36
N THR A 78 15.53 -7.46 -0.91
CA THR A 78 15.56 -8.84 -1.40
C THR A 78 15.06 -8.94 -2.84
N PHE A 79 13.93 -8.30 -3.17
CA PHE A 79 13.43 -8.22 -4.54
C PHE A 79 14.44 -7.58 -5.50
N LYS A 80 15.17 -6.55 -5.06
CA LYS A 80 16.24 -5.97 -5.87
C LYS A 80 17.35 -6.97 -6.20
N LYS A 81 17.68 -7.88 -5.27
CA LYS A 81 18.64 -8.98 -5.51
C LYS A 81 18.07 -10.07 -6.41
N PHE A 82 16.78 -10.39 -6.28
CA PHE A 82 16.14 -11.38 -7.15
C PHE A 82 16.14 -10.95 -8.62
N ARG A 83 16.06 -9.64 -8.90
CA ARG A 83 16.14 -9.11 -10.28
C ARG A 83 17.47 -9.40 -10.99
N SER A 84 18.56 -9.72 -10.27
CA SER A 84 19.84 -10.09 -10.89
C SER A 84 20.01 -11.59 -11.12
N LEU A 85 19.06 -12.42 -10.66
CA LEU A 85 19.11 -13.86 -10.84
C LEU A 85 18.59 -14.24 -12.23
N ASN A 86 19.15 -15.30 -12.80
CA ASN A 86 18.60 -15.93 -14.00
C ASN A 86 17.37 -16.77 -13.63
N GLU A 87 16.63 -17.24 -14.65
CA GLU A 87 15.40 -18.02 -14.45
C GLU A 87 15.63 -19.32 -13.66
N THR A 88 16.76 -20.01 -13.88
CA THR A 88 17.10 -21.25 -13.19
C THR A 88 17.28 -21.01 -11.69
N ASP A 89 18.02 -19.96 -11.32
CA ASP A 89 18.25 -19.60 -9.92
C ASP A 89 16.98 -19.07 -9.25
N LEU A 90 16.15 -18.31 -9.97
CA LEU A 90 14.84 -17.88 -9.47
C LEU A 90 13.93 -19.07 -9.14
N LYS A 91 13.90 -20.10 -9.98
CA LYS A 91 13.13 -21.34 -9.72
C LYS A 91 13.65 -22.09 -8.49
N LEU A 92 14.96 -22.11 -8.26
CA LEU A 92 15.53 -22.71 -7.06
C LEU A 92 15.12 -21.94 -5.79
N VAL A 93 15.17 -20.61 -5.83
CA VAL A 93 14.70 -19.76 -4.72
C VAL A 93 13.20 -19.97 -4.46
N GLU A 94 12.38 -20.00 -5.51
CA GLU A 94 10.94 -20.28 -5.42
C GLU A 94 10.68 -21.64 -4.77
N SER A 95 11.39 -22.69 -5.19
CA SER A 95 11.27 -24.03 -4.58
C SER A 95 11.60 -24.02 -3.08
N LEU A 96 12.65 -23.29 -2.69
CA LEU A 96 13.01 -23.15 -1.28
C LEU A 96 11.94 -22.41 -0.47
N VAL A 97 11.42 -21.29 -0.98
CA VAL A 97 10.34 -20.53 -0.34
C VAL A 97 9.11 -21.41 -0.15
N ASN A 98 8.69 -22.13 -1.20
CA ASN A 98 7.57 -23.06 -1.14
C ASN A 98 7.76 -24.12 -0.05
N ARG A 99 8.96 -24.69 0.07
CA ARG A 99 9.28 -25.66 1.13
C ARG A 99 9.15 -25.06 2.53
N LEU A 100 9.59 -23.82 2.73
CA LEU A 100 9.49 -23.13 4.03
C LEU A 100 8.03 -22.84 4.41
N LEU A 101 7.20 -22.45 3.44
CA LEU A 101 5.77 -22.20 3.67
C LEU A 101 5.01 -23.47 4.06
N VAL A 102 5.29 -24.60 3.40
CA VAL A 102 4.68 -25.90 3.75
C VAL A 102 5.04 -26.35 5.17
N ASN A 103 6.26 -26.06 5.63
CA ASN A 103 6.65 -26.41 7.00
C ASN A 103 5.94 -25.56 8.05
N ASN A 104 5.68 -24.28 7.75
CA ASN A 104 4.98 -23.37 8.67
C ASN A 104 3.48 -23.73 8.88
N GLU A 105 2.88 -24.53 7.98
CA GLU A 105 1.50 -25.02 8.12
C GLU A 105 1.38 -26.29 8.96
N LYS A 106 2.49 -27.02 9.20
CA LYS A 106 2.48 -28.23 10.03
C LYS A 106 2.62 -27.96 11.53
N ASP A 107 3.07 -26.76 11.88
CA ASP A 107 3.31 -26.32 13.27
C ASP A 107 2.16 -25.45 13.83
N LYS A 108 1.04 -25.32 13.10
CA LYS A 108 -0.20 -24.66 13.53
C LYS A 108 -1.33 -25.67 13.65
#